data_AF-A0A950X876-F1
#
_entry.id   AF-A0A950X876-F1
#
_cell.length_a   1.000
_cell.length_b   1.000
_cell.length_c   1.000
_cell.angle_alpha   90.00
_cell.angle_beta   90.00
_cell.angle_gamma   90.00
#
_symmetry.space_group_name_H-M   'P 1'
#
loop_
_entity.id
_entity.type
_entity.pdbx_description
1 polymer ?
#
loop_
_entity_poly.entity_id
_entity_poly.type
_entity_poly.pdbx_seq_one_letter_code
_entity_poly.pdbx_strand_id
1 'polypeptide(L)' 'DDGPFGDHLQRHMIFLNQNPTARLALKTALRTSACETDSDFHVLRSAGLIKGHNRQAVIPRCGLYEAYFKNRL' A
#
# COMPACT_ATOMS: atom_id res chain seq x y z
N ASP A 1 0.54 -19.13 -1.54
CA ASP A 1 1.31 -17.88 -1.45
C ASP A 1 2.74 -18.26 -1.12
N ASP A 2 3.39 -18.98 -2.03
CA ASP A 2 4.73 -19.57 -1.82
C ASP A 2 5.56 -19.26 -3.07
N GLY A 3 5.89 -17.99 -3.21
CA GLY A 3 6.71 -17.47 -4.30
C GLY A 3 7.80 -16.58 -3.71
N PRO A 4 8.84 -16.22 -4.48
CA PRO A 4 10.02 -15.49 -3.97
C PRO A 4 9.69 -14.12 -3.34
N PHE A 5 8.47 -13.61 -3.52
CA PHE A 5 7.97 -12.36 -2.93
C PHE A 5 6.87 -12.54 -1.89
N GLY A 6 6.41 -13.78 -1.64
CA GLY A 6 5.30 -14.08 -0.73
C GLY A 6 5.60 -13.65 0.71
N ASP A 7 6.79 -13.98 1.22
CA ASP A 7 7.22 -13.55 2.56
C ASP A 7 7.25 -12.01 2.68
N HIS A 8 7.66 -11.31 1.62
CA HIS A 8 7.67 -9.85 1.60
C HIS A 8 6.25 -9.25 1.61
N LEU A 9 5.35 -9.80 0.80
CA LEU A 9 3.94 -9.39 0.76
C LEU A 9 3.22 -9.71 2.08
N GLN A 10 3.52 -10.85 2.69
CA GLN A 10 3.00 -11.29 3.98
C GLN A 10 3.40 -10.32 5.09
N ARG A 11 4.67 -9.88 5.13
CA ARG A 11 5.14 -8.87 6.10
C ARG A 11 4.39 -7.55 5.96
N HIS A 12 4.18 -7.07 4.74
CA HIS A 12 3.37 -5.88 4.48
C HIS A 12 1.92 -6.06 4.90
N MET A 13 1.34 -7.24 4.65
CA MET A 13 -0.02 -7.57 5.08
C MET A 13 -0.17 -7.57 6.61
N ILE A 14 0.82 -8.10 7.33
CA ILE A 14 0.88 -8.07 8.80
C ILE A 14 0.95 -6.62 9.28
N PHE A 15 1.85 -5.81 8.71
CA PHE A 15 1.95 -4.38 9.01
C PHE A 15 0.61 -3.67 8.81
N LEU A 16 -0.08 -3.90 7.69
CA LEU A 16 -1.39 -3.29 7.39
C LEU A 16 -2.47 -3.76 8.36
N ASN A 17 -2.46 -5.03 8.79
CA ASN A 17 -3.42 -5.52 9.78
C ASN A 17 -3.19 -4.93 11.17
N GLN A 18 -1.93 -4.63 11.53
CA GLN A 18 -1.59 -3.97 12.78
C GLN A 18 -1.82 -2.44 12.74
N ASN A 19 -1.89 -1.85 11.55
CA ASN A 19 -2.05 -0.41 11.33
C ASN A 19 -3.31 -0.12 10.49
N PRO A 20 -4.51 -0.10 11.11
CA PRO A 20 -5.77 0.05 10.39
C PRO A 20 -5.86 1.35 9.56
N THR A 21 -5.25 2.43 10.04
CA THR A 21 -5.16 3.70 9.29
C THR A 21 -4.37 3.53 7.99
N ALA A 22 -3.19 2.91 8.05
CA ALA A 22 -2.39 2.63 6.86
C ALA A 22 -3.12 1.68 5.89
N ARG A 23 -3.88 0.72 6.43
CA ARG A 23 -4.72 -0.18 5.63
C ARG A 23 -5.78 0.56 4.85
N LEU A 24 -6.52 1.46 5.51
CA LEU A 24 -7.54 2.28 4.88
C LEU A 24 -6.92 3.21 3.83
N ALA A 25 -5.81 3.86 4.17
CA ALA A 25 -5.07 4.73 3.27
C ALA A 25 -4.63 3.99 2.00
N LEU A 26 -4.07 2.78 2.12
CA LEU A 26 -3.67 1.98 0.97
C LEU A 26 -4.86 1.60 0.10
N LYS A 27 -5.98 1.22 0.73
CA LYS A 27 -7.23 0.89 0.01
C LYS A 27 -7.75 2.08 -0.79
N THR A 28 -7.73 3.27 -0.20
CA THR A 28 -8.09 4.51 -0.89
C THR A 28 -7.13 4.79 -2.04
N ALA A 29 -5.81 4.74 -1.79
CA ALA A 29 -4.78 4.97 -2.80
C ALA A 29 -4.89 4.01 -4.00
N LEU A 30 -5.21 2.75 -3.78
CA LEU A 30 -5.43 1.75 -4.85
C LEU A 30 -6.68 2.04 -5.71
N ARG A 31 -7.65 2.80 -5.18
CA ARG A 31 -8.89 3.12 -5.89
C ARG A 31 -8.86 4.49 -6.57
N THR A 32 -8.26 5.48 -5.92
CA THR A 32 -8.31 6.89 -6.35
C THR A 32 -6.97 7.39 -6.88
N SER A 33 -5.91 6.60 -6.78
CA SER A 33 -4.53 7.04 -7.04
C SER A 33 -4.11 8.27 -6.21
N ALA A 34 -4.74 8.44 -5.04
CA ALA A 34 -4.49 9.53 -4.11
C ALA A 34 -4.59 9.08 -2.64
N CYS A 35 -3.82 9.71 -1.76
CA CYS A 35 -3.92 9.59 -0.30
C CYS A 35 -4.73 10.77 0.25
N GLU A 36 -5.54 10.50 1.27
CA GLU A 36 -6.41 11.50 1.88
C GLU A 36 -5.61 12.54 2.67
N THR A 37 -4.61 12.11 3.43
CA THR A 37 -3.72 13.00 4.17
C THR A 37 -2.27 12.89 3.72
N ASP A 38 -1.47 13.91 4.05
CA ASP A 38 -0.03 13.88 3.83
C ASP A 38 0.66 12.83 4.73
N SER A 39 0.18 12.67 5.96
CA SER A 39 0.62 11.61 6.88
C SER A 39 0.42 10.22 6.27
N ASP A 40 -0.73 9.95 5.66
CA ASP A 40 -1.01 8.68 4.97
C ASP A 40 -0.03 8.43 3.82
N PHE A 41 0.21 9.47 3.01
CA PHE A 41 1.19 9.41 1.94
C PHE A 41 2.59 9.08 2.47
N HIS A 42 3.04 9.76 3.52
CA HIS A 42 4.35 9.55 4.12
C HIS A 42 4.48 8.15 4.74
N VAL A 43 3.46 7.66 5.44
CA VAL A 43 3.45 6.31 6.03
C VAL A 43 3.54 5.25 4.94
N LEU A 44 2.68 5.32 3.92
CA LEU A 44 2.66 4.33 2.83
C LEU A 44 3.93 4.38 1.97
N ARG A 45 4.48 5.57 1.73
CA ARG A 45 5.73 5.75 0.98
C ARG A 45 6.94 5.24 1.77
N SER A 46 6.99 5.51 3.07
CA SER A 46 8.09 5.05 3.95
C SER A 46 8.03 3.54 4.18
N ALA A 47 6.84 2.96 4.27
CA ALA A 47 6.63 1.51 4.25
C ALA A 47 6.96 0.89 2.89
N GLY A 48 7.14 1.69 1.84
CA GLY A 48 7.48 1.21 0.51
C GLY A 48 6.34 0.49 -0.20
N LEU A 49 5.09 0.82 0.12
CA LEU A 49 3.88 0.26 -0.50
C LEU A 49 3.50 1.03 -1.78
N ILE A 50 3.75 2.34 -1.79
CA ILE A 50 3.44 3.25 -2.89
C ILE A 50 4.69 4.02 -3.34
N LYS A 51 4.59 4.63 -4.53
CA LYS A 51 5.52 5.63 -5.06
C LYS A 51 4.73 6.80 -5.62
N GLY A 52 5.34 7.99 -5.62
CA GLY A 52 4.70 9.23 -6.05
C GLY A 52 5.45 10.44 -5.53
N HIS A 53 5.25 11.60 -6.16
CA HIS A 53 5.87 12.86 -5.74
C HIS A 53 5.05 13.57 -4.65
N ASN A 54 3.73 13.36 -4.63
CA ASN A 54 2.82 13.98 -3.68
C ASN A 54 1.61 13.06 -3.42
N ARG A 55 0.80 13.42 -2.42
CA ARG A 55 -0.40 12.65 -2.04
C ARG A 55 -1.47 12.52 -3.13
N GLN A 56 -1.49 13.38 -4.15
CA GLN A 56 -2.52 13.38 -5.20
C GLN A 56 -2.14 12.56 -6.44
N ALA A 57 -0.90 12.11 -6.52
CA ALA A 57 -0.37 11.34 -7.64
C ALA A 57 0.44 10.15 -7.11
N VAL A 58 -0.26 9.18 -6.54
CA VAL A 58 0.34 7.96 -5.99
C VAL A 58 -0.01 6.76 -6.84
N ILE A 59 0.96 5.87 -6.99
CA ILE A 59 0.80 4.58 -7.65
C ILE A 59 1.42 3.48 -6.78
N PRO A 60 0.88 2.26 -6.80
CA PRO A 60 1.50 1.14 -6.12
C PRO A 60 2.94 0.93 -6.63
N ARG A 61 3.83 0.47 -5.75
CA ARG A 61 5.26 0.37 -6.08
C ARG A 61 5.50 -0.49 -7.33
N CYS A 62 4.75 -1.58 -7.46
CA CYS A 62 4.73 -2.48 -8.62
C CYS A 62 3.33 -3.11 -8.82
N GLY A 63 3.08 -3.65 -10.02
CA GLY A 63 1.78 -4.27 -10.35
C GLY A 63 1.43 -5.50 -9.49
N LEU A 64 2.44 -6.20 -8.97
CA LEU A 64 2.22 -7.32 -8.04
C LEU A 64 1.51 -6.86 -6.75
N TYR A 65 1.89 -5.68 -6.22
CA TYR A 65 1.28 -5.13 -5.01
C TYR A 65 -0.17 -4.75 -5.26
N GLU A 66 -0.44 -4.12 -6.40
CA GLU A 66 -1.80 -3.79 -6.80
C GLU A 66 -2.68 -5.05 -6.84
N ALA A 67 -2.25 -6.08 -7.58
CA ALA A 67 -3.00 -7.32 -7.72
C ALA A 67 -3.19 -8.06 -6.38
N TYR A 68 -2.16 -8.06 -5.53
CA TYR A 68 -2.18 -8.74 -4.25
C TYR A 68 -3.08 -8.04 -3.22
N PHE A 69 -2.88 -6.75 -3.01
CA PHE A 69 -3.61 -5.99 -1.98
C PHE A 69 -5.04 -5.68 -2.41
N LYS A 70 -5.30 -5.42 -3.70
CA LYS A 70 -6.66 -5.14 -4.18
C LYS A 70 -7.63 -6.30 -3.96
N ASN A 71 -7.14 -7.54 -3.98
CA ASN A 71 -7.96 -8.73 -3.71
C ASN A 71 -8.12 -9.04 -2.21
N ARG A 72 -7.29 -8.47 -1.34
CA ARG A 72 -7.24 -8.83 0.10
C ARG A 72 -7.60 -7.69 1.07
N LEU A 73 -7.84 -6.46 0.59
CA LEU A 73 -8.18 -5.27 1.38
C LEU A 73 -9.63 -4.80 1.19
#